data_AF-A0A4E0QQA7-F1
#
_entry.id   AF-A0A4E0QQA7-F1
#
_cell.length_a   1.000
_cell.length_b   1.000
_cell.length_c   1.000
_cell.angle_alpha   90.00
_cell.angle_beta   90.00
_cell.angle_gamma   90.00
#
_symmetry.space_group_name_H-M   'P 1'
#
loop_
_entity.id
_entity.type
_entity.pdbx_description
1 polymer ?
#
loop_
_entity_poly.entity_id
_entity_poly.type
_entity_poly.pdbx_seq_one_letter_code
_entity_poly.pdbx_strand_id
1 'polypeptide(L)'
;MSLIEKIFGKKQKETETGPLRLEFNKLPDLISAQYRKNRDVSAPVIEKKYKEIGSSVRDIKDARKELLDAEAIADANKRAEKLGDSNRENVAHNLNLIIEKIRVPSNKDPKNALVFFEDSKATMKNVLDNTRKSQLYIKALYPTEFENINLRLANLESLLDELYEMIRDDKNKIDAFEKLPQHMENISQKEKEAQLSRKRILALEEKYESAKTDLVNAGSDIAKLRNSSEFQKANDLENNIKALENKIYAVNSDIRRLFTPMSKALSRMEKQDKNEMHVLSPENRKVLIMLKDDPASIPEKELGPFLDMLEKRIQSRDLGLKDPMYEKILRQIHKLKETTAMSDLREQSKMYSSDIETLTAELSRLDIYREMDLLQTQESQYRDSIGLILSNMEAEHKHLEEIEEHLEISRSILNSEVKEIFGQDAEIVY
;
A
#
# COMPACT_ATOMS: atom_id res chain seq x y z
N MET A 1 53.87 37.15 33.36
CA MET A 1 54.01 37.30 31.90
C MET A 1 55.37 36.81 31.49
N SER A 2 55.43 35.79 30.63
CA SER A 2 56.69 35.14 30.28
C SER A 2 57.43 35.92 29.17
N LEU A 3 58.76 35.85 29.15
CA LEU A 3 59.62 36.56 28.20
C LEU A 3 59.29 36.21 26.72
N ILE A 4 58.69 35.04 26.50
CA ILE A 4 58.30 34.52 25.18
C ILE A 4 57.08 35.28 24.60
N GLU A 5 56.11 35.68 25.45
CA GLU A 5 54.92 36.43 25.01
C GLU A 5 55.26 37.85 24.54
N LYS A 6 56.41 38.39 24.97
CA LYS A 6 56.88 39.74 24.62
C LYS A 6 57.63 39.80 23.28
N ILE A 7 58.17 38.67 22.81
CA ILE A 7 58.99 38.59 21.59
C ILE A 7 58.15 38.16 20.37
N PHE A 8 57.14 37.32 20.56
CA PHE A 8 56.41 36.71 19.43
C PHE A 8 55.02 37.27 19.14
N GLY A 9 54.56 38.27 19.90
CA GLY A 9 53.21 38.79 19.79
C GLY A 9 52.15 37.75 20.20
N LYS A 10 50.98 38.21 20.65
CA LYS A 10 49.83 37.30 20.78
C LYS A 10 49.52 36.77 19.38
N LYS A 11 49.67 35.46 19.15
CA LYS A 11 49.01 34.81 18.01
C LYS A 11 47.56 35.29 18.02
N GLN A 12 47.18 36.05 17.00
CA GLN A 12 45.77 36.27 16.71
C GLN A 12 45.15 34.88 16.67
N LYS A 13 44.11 34.66 17.47
CA LYS A 13 43.22 33.53 17.26
C LYS A 13 42.75 33.68 15.81
N GLU A 14 43.23 32.79 14.94
CA GLU A 14 42.57 32.54 13.66
C GLU A 14 41.10 32.31 14.02
N THR A 15 40.26 33.27 13.62
CA THR A 15 38.81 33.11 13.62
C THR A 15 38.52 31.83 12.85
N GLU A 16 37.84 30.90 13.52
CA GLU A 16 37.41 29.62 12.98
C GLU A 16 36.81 29.81 11.58
N THR A 17 37.59 29.49 10.55
CA THR A 17 37.17 29.39 9.15
C THR A 17 36.46 28.04 8.95
N GLY A 18 35.45 27.77 9.77
CA GLY A 18 34.54 26.66 9.59
C GLY A 18 33.33 27.09 8.76
N PRO A 19 32.65 26.15 8.07
CA PRO A 19 31.40 26.46 7.38
C PRO A 19 30.37 27.02 8.38
N LEU A 20 29.59 28.01 7.94
CA LEU A 20 28.51 28.58 8.73
C LEU A 20 27.41 27.52 8.90
N ARG A 21 27.35 26.92 10.09
CA ARG A 21 26.38 25.87 10.40
C ARG A 21 25.04 26.48 10.84
N LEU A 22 23.99 26.14 10.12
CA LEU A 22 22.63 26.62 10.34
C LEU A 22 21.78 25.44 10.81
N GLU A 23 21.26 25.49 12.04
CA GLU A 23 20.35 24.45 12.52
C GLU A 23 19.00 24.57 11.80
N PHE A 24 18.52 23.46 11.21
CA PHE A 24 17.30 23.43 10.40
C PHE A 24 16.07 23.96 11.16
N ASN A 25 15.94 23.64 12.44
CA ASN A 25 14.85 24.11 13.31
C ASN A 25 14.87 25.62 13.59
N LYS A 26 16.04 26.28 13.51
CA LYS A 26 16.23 27.72 13.71
C LYS A 26 16.26 28.49 12.39
N LEU A 27 16.33 27.78 11.28
CA LEU A 27 16.43 28.36 9.95
C LEU A 27 15.27 29.34 9.62
N PRO A 28 14.00 29.20 10.08
CA PRO A 28 12.97 30.20 9.78
C PRO A 28 13.27 31.56 10.40
N ASP A 29 13.78 31.56 11.62
CA ASP A 29 14.15 32.78 12.36
C ASP A 29 15.38 33.44 11.72
N LEU A 30 16.35 32.62 11.30
CA LEU A 30 17.58 33.08 10.63
C LEU A 30 17.27 33.71 9.27
N ILE A 31 16.41 33.07 8.47
CA ILE A 31 15.92 33.59 7.18
C ILE A 31 15.21 34.94 7.41
N SER A 32 14.32 35.02 8.39
CA SER A 32 13.58 36.24 8.71
C SER A 32 14.50 37.38 9.15
N ALA A 33 15.50 37.09 9.98
CA ALA A 33 16.49 38.07 10.44
C ALA A 33 17.38 38.56 9.29
N GLN A 34 17.82 37.64 8.42
CA GLN A 34 18.66 37.97 7.28
C GLN A 34 17.90 38.80 6.22
N TYR A 35 16.61 38.50 6.00
CA TYR A 35 15.76 39.31 5.14
C TYR A 35 15.62 40.75 5.66
N ARG A 36 15.36 40.93 6.97
CA ARG A 36 15.30 42.27 7.59
C ARG A 36 16.63 43.03 7.43
N LYS A 37 17.75 42.34 7.65
CA LYS A 37 19.09 42.93 7.48
C LYS A 37 19.32 43.41 6.05
N ASN A 38 18.99 42.61 5.03
CA ASN A 38 19.09 43.04 3.64
C ASN A 38 18.20 44.25 3.35
N ARG A 39 16.94 44.22 3.81
CA ARG A 39 16.01 45.35 3.66
C ARG A 39 16.56 46.64 4.27
N ASP A 40 17.11 46.57 5.48
CA ASP A 40 17.65 47.74 6.19
C ASP A 40 18.87 48.34 5.48
N VAL A 41 19.66 47.53 4.77
CA VAL A 41 20.79 47.99 3.95
C VAL A 41 20.31 48.67 2.67
N SER A 42 19.32 48.11 1.97
CA SER A 42 18.86 48.60 0.67
C SER A 42 17.90 49.80 0.77
N ALA A 43 17.11 49.90 1.85
CA ALA A 43 16.08 50.92 1.99
C ALA A 43 16.57 52.38 1.89
N PRO A 44 17.72 52.78 2.48
CA PRO A 44 18.25 54.15 2.34
C PRO A 44 18.66 54.49 0.89
N VAL A 45 19.20 53.50 0.16
CA VAL A 45 19.64 53.66 -1.24
C VAL A 45 18.42 53.83 -2.15
N ILE A 46 17.40 52.98 -1.96
CA ILE A 46 16.12 53.07 -2.66
C ILE A 46 15.47 54.43 -2.39
N GLU A 47 15.45 54.88 -1.13
CA GLU A 47 14.88 56.19 -0.77
C GLU A 47 15.56 57.36 -1.51
N LYS A 48 16.89 57.33 -1.63
CA LYS A 48 17.61 58.35 -2.38
C LYS A 48 17.20 58.35 -3.85
N LYS A 49 17.19 57.17 -4.49
CA LYS A 49 16.81 57.04 -5.90
C LYS A 49 15.36 57.46 -6.16
N TYR A 50 14.46 57.13 -5.24
CA TYR A 50 13.06 57.57 -5.23
C TYR A 50 12.93 59.09 -5.26
N LYS A 51 13.75 59.83 -4.51
CA LYS A 51 13.75 61.30 -4.53
C LYS A 51 14.21 61.87 -5.87
N GLU A 52 15.20 61.23 -6.50
CA GLU A 52 15.70 61.59 -7.83
C GLU A 52 14.64 61.35 -8.92
N ILE A 53 14.01 60.18 -8.92
CA ILE A 53 12.90 59.83 -9.81
C ILE A 53 11.73 60.81 -9.63
N GLY A 54 11.31 61.07 -8.39
CA GLY A 54 10.25 62.02 -8.09
C GLY A 54 10.56 63.46 -8.51
N SER A 55 11.85 63.82 -8.58
CA SER A 55 12.28 65.11 -9.13
C SER A 55 12.22 65.11 -10.66
N SER A 56 12.67 64.04 -11.32
CA SER A 56 12.56 63.87 -12.78
C SER A 56 11.11 63.87 -13.28
N VAL A 57 10.18 63.32 -12.51
CA VAL A 57 8.74 63.40 -12.82
C VAL A 57 8.20 64.84 -12.72
N ARG A 58 8.70 65.64 -11.77
CA ARG A 58 8.36 67.08 -11.68
C ARG A 58 8.95 67.86 -12.84
N ASP A 59 10.17 67.54 -13.25
CA ASP A 59 10.82 68.10 -14.43
C ASP A 59 9.99 67.86 -15.72
N ILE A 60 9.41 66.66 -15.88
CA ILE A 60 8.49 66.35 -16.98
C ILE A 60 7.20 67.18 -16.90
N LYS A 61 6.69 67.43 -15.69
CA LYS A 61 5.54 68.32 -15.48
C LYS A 61 5.82 69.74 -15.95
N ASP A 62 7.03 70.24 -15.70
CA ASP A 62 7.44 71.57 -16.14
C ASP A 62 7.61 71.61 -17.67
N ALA A 63 8.26 70.62 -18.28
CA ALA A 63 8.37 70.53 -19.74
C ALA A 63 7.02 70.38 -20.45
N ARG A 64 6.06 69.68 -19.83
CA ARG A 64 4.68 69.65 -20.34
C ARG A 64 4.05 71.03 -20.36
N LYS A 65 4.28 71.85 -19.33
CA LYS A 65 3.76 73.23 -19.26
C LYS A 65 4.44 74.10 -20.32
N GLU A 66 5.76 74.04 -20.41
CA GLU A 66 6.55 74.75 -21.44
C GLU A 66 6.07 74.40 -22.85
N LEU A 67 5.82 73.12 -23.13
CA LEU A 67 5.25 72.69 -24.42
C LEU A 67 3.90 73.35 -24.72
N LEU A 68 2.99 73.38 -23.75
CA LEU A 68 1.65 73.98 -23.93
C LEU A 68 1.70 75.50 -24.12
N ASP A 69 2.68 76.16 -23.49
CA ASP A 69 2.87 77.62 -23.56
C ASP A 69 3.69 78.06 -24.78
N ALA A 70 4.32 77.12 -25.51
CA ALA A 70 5.21 77.42 -26.64
C ALA A 70 4.46 77.95 -27.89
N GLU A 71 5.12 78.86 -28.60
CA GLU A 71 4.69 79.35 -29.92
C GLU A 71 5.34 78.53 -31.04
N ALA A 72 4.59 78.29 -32.12
CA ALA A 72 5.11 77.58 -33.28
C ALA A 72 6.20 78.41 -33.98
N ILE A 73 7.14 77.76 -34.66
CA ILE A 73 8.19 78.44 -35.42
C ILE A 73 7.60 79.50 -36.38
N ALA A 74 8.27 80.66 -36.47
CA ALA A 74 7.91 81.71 -37.41
C ALA A 74 7.92 81.14 -38.83
N ASP A 75 6.85 81.41 -39.60
CA ASP A 75 6.57 80.91 -40.96
C ASP A 75 5.81 79.57 -41.07
N ALA A 76 5.30 79.01 -39.97
CA ALA A 76 4.33 77.91 -40.04
C ALA A 76 3.04 78.35 -40.75
N ASN A 77 2.53 77.55 -41.68
CA ASN A 77 1.23 77.83 -42.29
C ASN A 77 0.08 77.44 -41.34
N LYS A 78 -1.07 78.13 -41.43
CA LYS A 78 -2.24 77.91 -40.53
C LYS A 78 -2.76 76.48 -40.46
N ARG A 79 -2.48 75.64 -41.47
CA ARG A 79 -2.87 74.22 -41.48
C ARG A 79 -1.89 73.36 -40.68
N ALA A 80 -0.60 73.68 -40.76
CA ALA A 80 0.45 73.06 -39.97
C ALA A 80 0.31 73.42 -38.49
N GLU A 81 -0.03 74.67 -38.16
CA GLU A 81 -0.29 75.11 -36.78
C GLU A 81 -1.42 74.30 -36.12
N LYS A 82 -2.60 74.19 -36.78
CA LYS A 82 -3.73 73.40 -36.25
C LYS A 82 -3.39 71.93 -36.04
N LEU A 83 -2.61 71.34 -36.95
CA LEU A 83 -2.18 69.95 -36.83
C LEU A 83 -1.12 69.80 -35.73
N GLY A 84 -0.25 70.80 -35.56
CA GLY A 84 0.70 70.91 -34.46
C GLY A 84 0.02 70.99 -33.10
N ASP A 85 -1.02 71.82 -32.97
CA ASP A 85 -1.78 72.00 -31.72
C ASP A 85 -2.43 70.71 -31.24
N SER A 86 -3.11 70.00 -32.14
CA SER A 86 -3.74 68.72 -31.78
C SER A 86 -2.72 67.66 -31.36
N ASN A 87 -1.55 67.61 -32.03
CA ASN A 87 -0.48 66.68 -31.65
C ASN A 87 0.23 67.11 -30.36
N ARG A 88 0.36 68.42 -30.13
CA ARG A 88 0.88 69.02 -28.90
C ARG A 88 0.02 68.64 -27.69
N GLU A 89 -1.30 68.78 -27.81
CA GLU A 89 -2.25 68.34 -26.79
C GLU A 89 -2.16 66.84 -26.51
N ASN A 90 -2.02 66.02 -27.56
CA ASN A 90 -1.85 64.57 -27.39
C ASN A 90 -0.56 64.21 -26.63
N VAL A 91 0.57 64.86 -26.94
CA VAL A 91 1.81 64.64 -26.17
C VAL A 91 1.67 65.15 -24.75
N ALA A 92 1.12 66.35 -24.54
CA ALA A 92 0.88 66.88 -23.20
C ALA A 92 -0.06 66.00 -22.36
N HIS A 93 -1.05 65.35 -22.97
CA HIS A 93 -1.93 64.38 -22.31
C HIS A 93 -1.16 63.12 -21.89
N ASN A 94 -0.32 62.58 -22.77
CA ASN A 94 0.48 61.39 -22.45
C ASN A 94 1.60 61.67 -21.43
N LEU A 95 2.20 62.86 -21.43
CA LEU A 95 3.10 63.30 -20.35
C LEU A 95 2.36 63.38 -19.01
N ASN A 96 1.08 63.74 -19.01
CA ASN A 96 0.27 63.71 -17.80
C ASN A 96 0.08 62.29 -17.24
N LEU A 97 0.00 61.27 -18.10
CA LEU A 97 -0.03 59.87 -17.66
C LEU A 97 1.23 59.45 -16.92
N ILE A 98 2.42 59.94 -17.34
CA ILE A 98 3.68 59.72 -16.60
C ILE A 98 3.58 60.33 -15.21
N ILE A 99 3.15 61.59 -15.12
CA ILE A 99 3.05 62.34 -13.86
C ILE A 99 2.05 61.68 -12.91
N GLU A 100 0.96 61.14 -13.44
CA GLU A 100 -0.08 60.50 -12.64
C GLU A 100 0.28 59.09 -12.19
N LYS A 101 0.94 58.29 -13.04
CA LYS A 101 1.17 56.86 -12.79
C LYS A 101 2.54 56.56 -12.18
N ILE A 102 3.57 57.34 -12.48
CA ILE A 102 4.92 57.16 -11.90
C ILE A 102 5.00 57.92 -10.59
N ARG A 103 4.26 57.42 -9.59
CA ARG A 103 4.25 57.97 -8.22
C ARG A 103 5.18 57.16 -7.34
N VAL A 104 6.19 57.84 -6.82
CA VAL A 104 7.18 57.27 -5.91
C VAL A 104 6.49 56.68 -4.66
N PRO A 105 6.64 55.38 -4.37
CA PRO A 105 6.04 54.76 -3.20
C PRO A 105 6.65 55.24 -1.88
N SER A 106 5.88 55.17 -0.79
CA SER A 106 6.40 55.39 0.56
C SER A 106 7.16 54.18 1.12
N ASN A 107 6.87 52.98 0.63
CA ASN A 107 7.54 51.76 1.03
C ASN A 107 8.87 51.61 0.29
N LYS A 108 9.96 51.43 1.05
CA LYS A 108 11.35 51.37 0.56
C LYS A 108 11.87 49.93 0.51
N ASP A 109 10.97 48.96 0.64
CA ASP A 109 11.32 47.56 0.54
C ASP A 109 11.74 47.21 -0.90
N PRO A 110 12.85 46.46 -1.10
CA PRO A 110 13.34 46.13 -2.44
C PRO A 110 12.30 45.40 -3.30
N LYS A 111 11.41 44.58 -2.70
CA LYS A 111 10.32 43.93 -3.43
C LYS A 111 9.34 44.93 -4.03
N ASN A 112 8.96 45.94 -3.25
CA ASN A 112 8.05 46.99 -3.73
C ASN A 112 8.73 47.92 -4.73
N ALA A 113 10.06 48.12 -4.59
CA ALA A 113 10.83 48.87 -5.57
C ALA A 113 10.89 48.18 -6.93
N LEU A 114 10.95 46.85 -6.96
CA LEU A 114 10.90 46.08 -8.20
C LEU A 114 9.55 46.24 -8.91
N VAL A 115 8.45 46.09 -8.17
CA VAL A 115 7.09 46.30 -8.71
C VAL A 115 6.94 47.73 -9.26
N PHE A 116 7.38 48.73 -8.50
CA PHE A 116 7.35 50.12 -8.95
C PHE A 116 8.16 50.35 -10.23
N PHE A 117 9.35 49.75 -10.35
CA PHE A 117 10.17 49.82 -11.56
C PHE A 117 9.43 49.22 -12.76
N GLU A 118 8.87 48.02 -12.62
CA GLU A 118 8.16 47.31 -13.69
C GLU A 118 6.95 48.12 -14.19
N ASP A 119 6.12 48.62 -13.27
CA ASP A 119 4.95 49.47 -13.59
C ASP A 119 5.36 50.79 -14.26
N SER A 120 6.47 51.39 -13.79
CA SER A 120 6.99 52.64 -14.33
C SER A 120 7.54 52.48 -15.74
N LYS A 121 8.32 51.42 -16.02
CA LYS A 121 8.80 51.10 -17.37
C LYS A 121 7.66 50.78 -18.32
N ALA A 122 6.64 50.05 -17.86
CA ALA A 122 5.44 49.79 -18.67
C ALA A 122 4.70 51.08 -19.02
N THR A 123 4.56 51.99 -18.05
CA THR A 123 3.96 53.32 -18.26
C THR A 123 4.76 54.15 -19.27
N MET A 124 6.09 54.22 -19.10
CA MET A 124 6.99 54.93 -20.02
C MET A 124 6.86 54.40 -21.45
N LYS A 125 6.91 53.07 -21.62
CA LYS A 125 6.78 52.43 -22.93
C LYS A 125 5.46 52.80 -23.62
N ASN A 126 4.34 52.68 -22.89
CA ASN A 126 3.02 53.02 -23.43
C ASN A 126 2.94 54.49 -23.87
N VAL A 127 3.54 55.41 -23.11
CA VAL A 127 3.56 56.83 -23.46
C VAL A 127 4.42 57.11 -24.69
N LEU A 128 5.60 56.50 -24.79
CA LEU A 128 6.45 56.62 -25.97
C LEU A 128 5.75 56.08 -27.23
N ASP A 129 5.11 54.92 -27.14
CA ASP A 129 4.37 54.32 -28.25
C ASP A 129 3.19 55.19 -28.71
N ASN A 130 2.42 55.74 -27.77
CA ASN A 130 1.25 56.58 -28.07
C ASN A 130 1.62 57.97 -28.62
N THR A 131 2.81 58.47 -28.30
CA THR A 131 3.25 59.81 -28.70
C THR A 131 4.16 59.84 -29.92
N ARG A 132 4.69 58.69 -30.36
CA ARG A 132 5.67 58.58 -31.45
C ARG A 132 5.31 59.36 -32.71
N LYS A 133 4.05 59.29 -33.17
CA LYS A 133 3.60 60.05 -34.35
C LYS A 133 3.45 61.54 -34.04
N SER A 134 2.87 61.89 -32.91
CA SER A 134 2.67 63.28 -32.49
C SER A 134 3.99 64.01 -32.24
N GLN A 135 5.00 63.30 -31.74
CA GLN A 135 6.36 63.80 -31.57
C GLN A 135 7.02 64.25 -32.88
N LEU A 136 6.71 63.64 -34.04
CA LEU A 136 7.22 64.10 -35.33
C LEU A 136 6.70 65.50 -35.71
N TYR A 137 5.44 65.79 -35.36
CA TYR A 137 4.84 67.10 -35.58
C TYR A 137 5.38 68.14 -34.60
N ILE A 138 5.55 67.77 -33.33
CA ILE A 138 6.15 68.66 -32.32
C ILE A 138 7.61 68.95 -32.68
N LYS A 139 8.39 67.96 -33.13
CA LYS A 139 9.76 68.18 -33.61
C LYS A 139 9.86 69.23 -34.70
N ALA A 140 8.87 69.28 -35.61
CA ALA A 140 8.86 70.22 -36.71
C ALA A 140 8.43 71.65 -36.32
N LEU A 141 7.54 71.79 -35.34
CA LEU A 141 6.91 73.08 -34.98
C LEU A 141 7.39 73.68 -33.66
N TYR A 142 7.87 72.85 -32.74
CA TYR A 142 8.33 73.16 -31.39
C TYR A 142 9.63 72.39 -31.08
N PRO A 143 10.71 72.63 -31.85
CA PRO A 143 11.92 71.81 -31.80
C PRO A 143 12.64 71.89 -30.44
N THR A 144 12.64 73.05 -29.78
CA THR A 144 13.27 73.24 -28.46
C THR A 144 12.56 72.41 -27.40
N GLU A 145 11.23 72.46 -27.40
CA GLU A 145 10.37 71.74 -26.46
C GLU A 145 10.43 70.24 -26.71
N PHE A 146 10.50 69.82 -27.98
CA PHE A 146 10.71 68.41 -28.36
C PHE A 146 12.01 67.85 -27.78
N GLU A 147 13.14 68.55 -27.95
CA GLU A 147 14.43 68.09 -27.42
C GLU A 147 14.43 68.09 -25.87
N ASN A 148 13.85 69.11 -25.25
CA ASN A 148 13.71 69.20 -23.79
C ASN A 148 12.86 68.04 -23.22
N ILE A 149 11.75 67.69 -23.87
CA ILE A 149 10.91 66.54 -23.47
C ILE A 149 11.70 65.24 -23.61
N ASN A 150 12.36 65.00 -24.74
CA ASN A 150 13.12 63.77 -24.94
C ASN A 150 14.26 63.63 -23.93
N LEU A 151 14.97 64.71 -23.63
CA LEU A 151 16.03 64.70 -22.64
C LEU A 151 15.51 64.30 -21.25
N ARG A 152 14.37 64.86 -20.83
CA ARG A 152 13.77 64.56 -19.52
C ARG A 152 13.19 63.15 -19.45
N LEU A 153 12.58 62.66 -20.54
CA LEU A 153 12.12 61.28 -20.65
C LEU A 153 13.29 60.28 -20.60
N ALA A 154 14.38 60.56 -21.32
CA ALA A 154 15.59 59.74 -21.28
C ALA A 154 16.25 59.75 -19.90
N ASN A 155 16.26 60.89 -19.20
CA ASN A 155 16.74 60.98 -17.84
C ASN A 155 15.89 60.15 -16.86
N LEU A 156 14.56 60.23 -16.96
CA LEU A 156 13.67 59.39 -16.15
C LEU A 156 13.89 57.90 -16.43
N GLU A 157 14.04 57.52 -17.70
CA GLU A 157 14.35 56.13 -18.08
C GLU A 157 15.67 55.65 -17.48
N SER A 158 16.74 56.46 -17.57
CA SER A 158 18.03 56.16 -16.96
C SER A 158 17.92 55.96 -15.45
N LEU A 159 17.18 56.82 -14.75
CA LEU A 159 16.98 56.71 -13.31
C LEU A 159 16.19 55.45 -12.91
N LEU A 160 15.25 55.01 -13.75
CA LEU A 160 14.53 53.75 -13.55
C LEU A 160 15.46 52.54 -13.78
N ASP A 161 16.28 52.56 -14.82
CA ASP A 161 17.23 51.49 -15.08
C ASP A 161 18.31 51.40 -13.98
N GLU A 162 18.78 52.54 -13.47
CA GLU A 162 19.65 52.59 -12.29
C GLU A 162 18.98 52.03 -11.03
N LEU A 163 17.69 52.31 -10.81
CA LEU A 163 16.92 51.72 -9.70
C LEU A 163 16.91 50.19 -9.83
N TYR A 164 16.68 49.65 -11.04
CA TYR A 164 16.68 48.22 -11.28
C TYR A 164 18.05 47.59 -10.99
N GLU A 165 19.14 48.18 -11.50
CA GLU A 165 20.49 47.66 -11.24
C GLU A 165 20.82 47.62 -9.74
N MET A 166 20.31 48.57 -8.94
CA MET A 166 20.49 48.57 -7.48
C MET A 166 19.72 47.45 -6.77
N ILE A 167 18.57 47.02 -7.30
CA ILE A 167 17.68 46.06 -6.63
C ILE A 167 17.68 44.67 -7.30
N ARG A 168 18.38 44.49 -8.43
CA ARG A 168 18.42 43.23 -9.16
C ARG A 168 19.00 42.09 -8.32
N ASP A 169 20.04 42.37 -7.55
CA ASP A 169 20.65 41.35 -6.67
C ASP A 169 19.76 41.03 -5.47
N ASP A 170 18.94 41.99 -5.03
CA ASP A 170 17.93 41.76 -4.01
C ASP A 170 16.75 40.93 -4.54
N LYS A 171 16.40 41.03 -5.83
CA LYS A 171 15.36 40.21 -6.47
C LYS A 171 15.64 38.71 -6.31
N ASN A 172 16.84 38.26 -6.67
CA ASN A 172 17.21 36.84 -6.56
C ASN A 172 17.13 36.36 -5.10
N LYS A 173 17.56 37.20 -4.16
CA LYS A 173 17.49 36.88 -2.72
C LYS A 173 16.04 36.85 -2.23
N ILE A 174 15.20 37.79 -2.65
CA ILE A 174 13.77 37.83 -2.31
C ILE A 174 13.07 36.55 -2.79
N ASP A 175 13.30 36.14 -4.03
CA ASP A 175 12.72 34.91 -4.59
C ASP A 175 13.16 33.68 -3.76
N ALA A 176 14.43 33.65 -3.31
CA ALA A 176 14.91 32.60 -2.42
C ALA A 176 14.24 32.66 -1.03
N PHE A 177 14.12 33.85 -0.42
CA PHE A 177 13.42 34.02 0.86
C PHE A 177 11.97 33.55 0.83
N GLU A 178 11.28 33.67 -0.31
CA GLU A 178 9.88 33.24 -0.46
C GLU A 178 9.72 31.73 -0.63
N LYS A 179 10.69 31.04 -1.25
CA LYS A 179 10.62 29.59 -1.51
C LYS A 179 11.06 28.75 -0.31
N LEU A 180 12.06 29.22 0.45
CA LEU A 180 12.65 28.46 1.55
C LEU A 180 11.63 27.95 2.59
N PRO A 181 10.64 28.75 3.05
CA PRO A 181 9.66 28.26 4.02
C PRO A 181 8.90 27.02 3.54
N GLN A 182 8.52 26.99 2.26
CA GLN A 182 7.80 25.86 1.68
C GLN A 182 8.70 24.62 1.58
N HIS A 183 9.98 24.79 1.19
CA HIS A 183 10.94 23.69 1.17
C HIS A 183 11.18 23.11 2.56
N MET A 184 11.28 23.95 3.58
CA MET A 184 11.43 23.54 4.97
C MET A 184 10.20 22.80 5.51
N GLU A 185 9.00 23.26 5.18
CA GLU A 185 7.76 22.58 5.55
C GLU A 185 7.68 21.18 4.91
N ASN A 186 8.01 21.07 3.63
CA ASN A 186 8.05 19.80 2.91
C ASN A 186 9.04 18.80 3.54
N ILE A 187 10.25 19.25 3.91
CA ILE A 187 11.24 18.40 4.60
C ILE A 187 10.69 17.97 5.97
N SER A 188 10.16 18.90 6.75
CA SER A 188 9.60 18.61 8.08
C SER A 188 8.44 17.60 8.03
N GLN A 189 7.60 17.69 7.00
CA GLN A 189 6.50 16.75 6.78
C GLN A 189 7.02 15.36 6.41
N LYS A 190 7.97 15.27 5.48
CA LYS A 190 8.58 14.00 5.07
C LYS A 190 9.38 13.35 6.20
N GLU A 191 10.05 14.13 7.05
CA GLU A 191 10.71 13.60 8.24
C GLU A 191 9.73 12.96 9.22
N LYS A 192 8.57 13.59 9.44
CA LYS A 192 7.48 13.00 10.25
C LYS A 192 6.94 11.72 9.61
N GLU A 193 6.78 11.72 8.29
CA GLU A 193 6.35 10.54 7.53
C GLU A 193 7.34 9.38 7.69
N ALA A 194 8.65 9.64 7.51
CA ALA A 194 9.71 8.66 7.72
C ALA A 194 9.72 8.11 9.16
N GLN A 195 9.54 8.98 10.17
CA GLN A 195 9.44 8.55 11.56
C GLN A 195 8.22 7.65 11.82
N LEU A 196 7.07 7.96 11.20
CA LEU A 196 5.88 7.12 11.30
C LEU A 196 6.10 5.76 10.61
N SER A 197 6.74 5.76 9.45
CA SER A 197 7.07 4.53 8.72
C SER A 197 8.01 3.63 9.52
N ARG A 198 9.08 4.18 10.10
CA ARG A 198 9.99 3.44 11.02
C ARG A 198 9.25 2.84 12.22
N LYS A 199 8.30 3.56 12.81
CA LYS A 199 7.45 3.03 13.91
C LYS A 199 6.55 1.89 13.44
N ARG A 200 6.02 1.94 12.22
CA ARG A 200 5.22 0.86 11.65
C ARG A 200 6.05 -0.39 11.42
N ILE A 201 7.27 -0.24 10.89
CA ILE A 201 8.22 -1.34 10.71
C ILE A 201 8.48 -2.04 12.06
N LEU A 202 8.85 -1.29 13.10
CA LEU A 202 9.05 -1.85 14.44
C LEU A 202 7.82 -2.60 14.97
N ALA A 203 6.62 -2.04 14.78
CA ALA A 203 5.37 -2.69 15.19
C ALA A 203 5.07 -3.97 14.38
N LEU A 204 5.50 -4.04 13.12
CA LEU A 204 5.38 -5.24 12.30
C LEU A 204 6.41 -6.31 12.72
N GLU A 205 7.63 -5.90 13.07
CA GLU A 205 8.67 -6.79 13.62
C GLU A 205 8.23 -7.43 14.94
N GLU A 206 7.64 -6.65 15.85
CA GLU A 206 7.08 -7.17 17.10
C GLU A 206 5.96 -8.20 16.84
N LYS A 207 5.06 -7.90 15.89
CA LYS A 207 4.00 -8.84 15.48
C LYS A 207 4.57 -10.10 14.84
N TYR A 208 5.62 -9.98 14.04
CA TYR A 208 6.29 -11.10 13.40
C TYR A 208 6.87 -12.05 14.46
N GLU A 209 7.62 -11.53 15.44
CA GLU A 209 8.21 -12.36 16.49
C GLU A 209 7.14 -13.01 17.40
N SER A 210 6.03 -12.30 17.67
CA SER A 210 4.88 -12.90 18.36
C SER A 210 4.28 -14.05 17.56
N ALA A 211 3.92 -13.83 16.29
CA ALA A 211 3.29 -14.84 15.45
C ALA A 211 4.20 -16.06 15.22
N LYS A 212 5.51 -15.84 15.12
CA LYS A 212 6.52 -16.90 15.03
C LYS A 212 6.60 -17.72 16.32
N THR A 213 6.52 -17.07 17.48
CA THR A 213 6.46 -17.76 18.78
C THR A 213 5.18 -18.59 18.89
N ASP A 214 4.04 -18.04 18.49
CA ASP A 214 2.76 -18.74 18.46
C ASP A 214 2.78 -19.95 17.53
N LEU A 215 3.41 -19.83 16.35
CA LEU A 215 3.59 -20.94 15.42
C LEU A 215 4.42 -22.08 16.03
N VAL A 216 5.52 -21.74 16.73
CA VAL A 216 6.35 -22.73 17.42
C VAL A 216 5.57 -23.42 18.54
N ASN A 217 4.78 -22.66 19.31
CA ASN A 217 3.93 -23.20 20.38
C ASN A 217 2.87 -24.15 19.83
N ALA A 218 2.14 -23.75 18.77
CA ALA A 218 1.17 -24.59 18.09
C ALA A 218 1.80 -25.90 17.59
N GLY A 219 2.98 -25.83 16.96
CA GLY A 219 3.74 -27.00 16.54
C GLY A 219 4.14 -27.91 17.72
N SER A 220 4.55 -27.32 18.84
CA SER A 220 4.83 -28.08 20.07
C SER A 220 3.59 -28.75 20.64
N ASP A 221 2.44 -28.12 20.60
CA ASP A 221 1.20 -28.65 21.17
C ASP A 221 0.64 -29.77 20.29
N ILE A 222 0.74 -29.65 18.95
CA ILE A 222 0.48 -30.76 18.02
C ILE A 222 1.37 -31.96 18.36
N ALA A 223 2.68 -31.73 18.59
CA ALA A 223 3.60 -32.81 18.92
C ALA A 223 3.28 -33.47 20.28
N LYS A 224 2.91 -32.68 21.30
CA LYS A 224 2.46 -33.20 22.60
C LYS A 224 1.18 -34.02 22.44
N LEU A 225 0.19 -33.54 21.69
CA LEU A 225 -1.07 -34.23 21.46
C LEU A 225 -0.84 -35.58 20.77
N ARG A 226 0.01 -35.63 19.72
CA ARG A 226 0.37 -36.90 19.05
C ARG A 226 1.05 -37.92 19.96
N ASN A 227 1.80 -37.44 20.95
CA ASN A 227 2.50 -38.28 21.93
C ASN A 227 1.66 -38.55 23.20
N SER A 228 0.44 -38.01 23.28
CA SER A 228 -0.43 -38.20 24.44
C SER A 228 -0.93 -39.63 24.54
N SER A 229 -1.23 -40.04 25.78
CA SER A 229 -1.87 -41.31 26.05
C SER A 229 -3.26 -41.40 25.43
N GLU A 230 -4.00 -40.27 25.34
CA GLU A 230 -5.30 -40.27 24.67
C GLU A 230 -5.16 -40.57 23.17
N PHE A 231 -4.20 -39.96 22.48
CA PHE A 231 -3.97 -40.21 21.05
C PHE A 231 -3.55 -41.65 20.77
N GLN A 232 -2.68 -42.21 21.62
CA GLN A 232 -2.34 -43.64 21.56
C GLN A 232 -3.58 -44.52 21.80
N LYS A 233 -4.40 -44.18 22.79
CA LYS A 233 -5.66 -44.88 23.07
C LYS A 233 -6.62 -44.85 21.88
N ALA A 234 -6.76 -43.71 21.20
CA ALA A 234 -7.58 -43.63 19.99
C ALA A 234 -7.08 -44.56 18.88
N ASN A 235 -5.77 -44.57 18.60
CA ASN A 235 -5.17 -45.50 17.64
C ASN A 235 -5.38 -46.96 18.03
N ASP A 236 -5.24 -47.30 19.32
CA ASP A 236 -5.45 -48.67 19.81
C ASP A 236 -6.91 -49.10 19.66
N LEU A 237 -7.87 -48.21 19.96
CA LEU A 237 -9.29 -48.47 19.75
C LEU A 237 -9.60 -48.72 18.26
N GLU A 238 -9.08 -47.90 17.35
CA GLU A 238 -9.24 -48.09 15.91
C GLU A 238 -8.65 -49.41 15.41
N ASN A 239 -7.44 -49.74 15.86
CA ASN A 239 -6.79 -51.01 15.53
C ASN A 239 -7.59 -52.20 16.04
N ASN A 240 -8.16 -52.11 17.26
CA ASN A 240 -9.00 -53.15 17.85
C ASN A 240 -10.31 -53.32 17.10
N ILE A 241 -10.99 -52.23 16.73
CA ILE A 241 -12.20 -52.26 15.90
C ILE A 241 -11.90 -52.98 14.59
N LYS A 242 -10.85 -52.57 13.88
CA LYS A 242 -10.43 -53.19 12.62
C LYS A 242 -10.09 -54.68 12.77
N ALA A 243 -9.46 -55.06 13.88
CA ALA A 243 -9.17 -56.46 14.18
C ALA A 243 -10.45 -57.29 14.39
N LEU A 244 -11.46 -56.73 15.07
CA LEU A 244 -12.76 -57.39 15.27
C LEU A 244 -13.56 -57.48 13.96
N GLU A 245 -13.54 -56.46 13.11
CA GLU A 245 -14.16 -56.49 11.77
C GLU A 245 -13.57 -57.64 10.93
N ASN A 246 -12.25 -57.81 10.96
CA ASN A 246 -11.58 -58.93 10.30
C ASN A 246 -11.99 -60.28 10.88
N LYS A 247 -12.21 -60.38 12.20
CA LYS A 247 -12.71 -61.61 12.83
C LYS A 247 -14.15 -61.91 12.41
N ILE A 248 -15.03 -60.91 12.33
CA ILE A 248 -16.40 -61.07 11.80
C ILE A 248 -16.35 -61.57 10.35
N TYR A 249 -15.48 -60.98 9.52
CA TYR A 249 -15.29 -61.45 8.15
C TYR A 249 -14.85 -62.93 8.09
N ALA A 250 -13.89 -63.33 8.94
CA ALA A 250 -13.44 -64.73 9.03
C ALA A 250 -14.57 -65.67 9.46
N VAL A 251 -15.35 -65.30 10.49
CA VAL A 251 -16.51 -66.06 10.96
C VAL A 251 -17.55 -66.21 9.86
N ASN A 252 -17.87 -65.13 9.13
CA ASN A 252 -18.81 -65.17 8.01
C ASN A 252 -18.32 -66.09 6.88
N SER A 253 -17.01 -66.13 6.63
CA SER A 253 -16.38 -67.07 5.70
C SER A 253 -16.52 -68.53 6.16
N ASP A 254 -16.32 -68.81 7.45
CA ASP A 254 -16.51 -70.13 8.03
C ASP A 254 -17.97 -70.59 7.94
N ILE A 255 -18.93 -69.69 8.20
CA ILE A 255 -20.35 -69.96 8.02
C ILE A 255 -20.64 -70.30 6.54
N ARG A 256 -20.10 -69.54 5.57
CA ARG A 256 -20.24 -69.87 4.14
C ARG A 256 -19.70 -71.27 3.82
N ARG A 257 -18.57 -71.63 4.42
CA ARG A 257 -17.92 -72.95 4.22
C ARG A 257 -18.81 -74.11 4.67
N LEU A 258 -19.67 -73.91 5.67
CA LEU A 258 -20.65 -74.91 6.11
C LEU A 258 -21.67 -75.29 5.03
N PHE A 259 -21.94 -74.39 4.08
CA PHE A 259 -22.92 -74.60 3.01
C PHE A 259 -22.29 -75.01 1.67
N THR A 260 -20.97 -74.87 1.51
CA THR A 260 -20.24 -75.26 0.29
C THR A 260 -20.55 -76.69 -0.19
N PRO A 261 -20.63 -77.73 0.67
CA PRO A 261 -20.96 -79.08 0.23
C PRO A 261 -22.35 -79.20 -0.43
N MET A 262 -23.28 -78.31 -0.09
CA MET A 262 -24.67 -78.31 -0.57
C MET A 262 -24.91 -77.41 -1.79
N SER A 263 -23.91 -76.62 -2.20
CA SER A 263 -23.98 -75.65 -3.31
C SER A 263 -24.64 -76.21 -4.59
N LYS A 264 -24.36 -77.47 -4.95
CA LYS A 264 -24.94 -78.11 -6.13
C LYS A 264 -26.44 -78.41 -5.96
N ALA A 265 -26.87 -78.83 -4.78
CA ALA A 265 -28.28 -79.05 -4.49
C ALA A 265 -29.05 -77.74 -4.48
N LEU A 266 -28.53 -76.71 -3.80
CA LEU A 266 -29.11 -75.36 -3.78
C LEU A 266 -29.24 -74.78 -5.21
N SER A 267 -28.21 -74.91 -6.04
CA SER A 267 -28.25 -74.47 -7.44
C SER A 267 -29.29 -75.23 -8.29
N ARG A 268 -29.51 -76.53 -8.01
CA ARG A 268 -30.53 -77.32 -8.72
C ARG A 268 -31.94 -76.96 -8.27
N MET A 269 -32.14 -76.72 -6.98
CA MET A 269 -33.41 -76.22 -6.44
C MET A 269 -33.78 -74.89 -7.10
N GLU A 270 -32.84 -73.96 -7.19
CA GLU A 270 -33.06 -72.67 -7.85
C GLU A 270 -33.45 -72.83 -9.32
N LYS A 271 -32.77 -73.73 -10.06
CA LYS A 271 -33.10 -73.99 -11.47
C LYS A 271 -34.47 -74.64 -11.65
N GLN A 272 -34.84 -75.59 -10.79
CA GLN A 272 -36.14 -76.24 -10.86
C GLN A 272 -37.28 -75.29 -10.47
N ASP A 273 -37.03 -74.38 -9.54
CA ASP A 273 -37.96 -73.31 -9.17
C ASP A 273 -38.15 -72.31 -10.33
N LYS A 274 -37.06 -71.85 -10.95
CA LYS A 274 -37.10 -70.94 -12.12
C LYS A 274 -37.79 -71.54 -13.34
N ASN A 275 -37.70 -72.85 -13.52
CA ASN A 275 -38.32 -73.57 -14.64
C ASN A 275 -39.71 -74.12 -14.30
N GLU A 276 -40.30 -73.71 -13.17
CA GLU A 276 -41.63 -74.13 -12.69
C GLU A 276 -41.80 -75.65 -12.47
N MET A 277 -40.73 -76.43 -12.57
CA MET A 277 -40.73 -77.88 -12.33
C MET A 277 -40.97 -78.21 -10.85
N HIS A 278 -40.52 -77.34 -9.93
CA HIS A 278 -40.83 -77.42 -8.52
C HIS A 278 -40.83 -76.02 -7.90
N VAL A 279 -42.01 -75.41 -7.81
CA VAL A 279 -42.18 -74.06 -7.28
C VAL A 279 -41.92 -74.05 -5.77
N LEU A 280 -40.98 -73.23 -5.32
CA LEU A 280 -40.69 -72.98 -3.90
C LEU A 280 -41.67 -71.94 -3.34
N SER A 281 -42.00 -72.08 -2.05
CA SER A 281 -42.72 -71.01 -1.35
C SER A 281 -41.87 -69.72 -1.30
N PRO A 282 -42.50 -68.54 -1.19
CA PRO A 282 -41.78 -67.27 -1.08
C PRO A 282 -40.70 -67.27 0.03
N GLU A 283 -41.00 -67.87 1.18
CA GLU A 283 -40.10 -67.98 2.33
C GLU A 283 -38.89 -68.85 2.00
N ASN A 284 -39.11 -70.01 1.38
CA ASN A 284 -38.03 -70.91 0.97
C ASN A 284 -37.17 -70.33 -0.16
N ARG A 285 -37.77 -69.54 -1.07
CA ARG A 285 -37.04 -68.81 -2.10
C ARG A 285 -36.12 -67.76 -1.47
N LYS A 286 -36.60 -67.04 -0.45
CA LYS A 286 -35.80 -66.07 0.32
C LYS A 286 -34.62 -66.76 1.03
N VAL A 287 -34.86 -67.85 1.76
CA VAL A 287 -33.78 -68.59 2.45
C VAL A 287 -32.76 -69.15 1.44
N LEU A 288 -33.20 -69.66 0.29
CA LEU A 288 -32.31 -70.14 -0.77
C LEU A 288 -31.39 -69.05 -1.32
N ILE A 289 -31.91 -67.83 -1.51
CA ILE A 289 -31.11 -66.67 -1.93
C ILE A 289 -30.09 -66.32 -0.85
N MET A 290 -30.53 -66.19 0.41
CA MET A 290 -29.65 -65.87 1.53
C MET A 290 -28.56 -66.94 1.73
N LEU A 291 -28.85 -68.23 1.55
CA LEU A 291 -27.87 -69.32 1.62
C LEU A 291 -26.80 -69.28 0.52
N LYS A 292 -27.05 -68.58 -0.57
CA LYS A 292 -26.07 -68.39 -1.64
C LYS A 292 -25.27 -67.11 -1.43
N ASP A 293 -25.96 -66.05 -1.01
CA ASP A 293 -25.40 -64.71 -1.02
C ASP A 293 -24.81 -64.32 0.33
N ASP A 294 -25.49 -64.59 1.44
CA ASP A 294 -25.02 -64.33 2.80
C ASP A 294 -25.63 -65.27 3.86
N PRO A 295 -25.05 -66.48 4.04
CA PRO A 295 -25.64 -67.49 4.93
C PRO A 295 -25.61 -67.09 6.41
N ALA A 296 -24.72 -66.17 6.79
CA ALA A 296 -24.63 -65.65 8.14
C ALA A 296 -25.91 -64.95 8.59
N SER A 297 -26.61 -64.26 7.67
CA SER A 297 -27.80 -63.45 7.95
C SER A 297 -29.13 -64.21 8.06
N ILE A 298 -29.16 -65.52 7.82
CA ILE A 298 -30.42 -66.30 7.78
C ILE A 298 -31.04 -66.41 9.18
N PRO A 299 -32.33 -66.14 9.40
CA PRO A 299 -32.94 -66.39 10.70
C PRO A 299 -32.92 -67.88 11.08
N GLU A 300 -32.52 -68.22 12.31
CA GLU A 300 -32.43 -69.62 12.77
C GLU A 300 -33.77 -70.38 12.65
N LYS A 301 -34.87 -69.66 12.91
CA LYS A 301 -36.25 -70.17 12.74
C LYS A 301 -36.61 -70.51 11.30
N GLU A 302 -35.94 -69.92 10.31
CA GLU A 302 -36.18 -70.14 8.88
C GLU A 302 -35.26 -71.23 8.30
N LEU A 303 -34.08 -71.46 8.90
CA LEU A 303 -33.11 -72.44 8.42
C LEU A 303 -33.57 -73.88 8.62
N GLY A 304 -34.08 -74.23 9.81
CA GLY A 304 -34.53 -75.59 10.14
C GLY A 304 -35.57 -76.14 9.15
N PRO A 305 -36.70 -75.44 8.94
CA PRO A 305 -37.72 -75.84 7.97
C PRO A 305 -37.18 -75.97 6.53
N PHE A 306 -36.26 -75.08 6.13
CA PHE A 306 -35.62 -75.16 4.82
C PHE A 306 -34.75 -76.42 4.70
N LEU A 307 -33.97 -76.76 5.73
CA LEU A 307 -33.17 -77.98 5.76
C LEU A 307 -34.04 -79.25 5.77
N ASP A 308 -35.20 -79.26 6.42
CA ASP A 308 -36.18 -80.35 6.36
C ASP A 308 -36.72 -80.56 4.95
N MET A 309 -37.07 -79.46 4.27
CA MET A 309 -37.54 -79.51 2.89
C MET A 309 -36.43 -79.97 1.93
N LEU A 310 -35.21 -79.44 2.08
CA LEU A 310 -34.05 -79.87 1.30
C LEU A 310 -33.75 -81.36 1.51
N GLU A 311 -33.81 -81.85 2.75
CA GLU A 311 -33.59 -83.26 3.07
C GLU A 311 -34.61 -84.17 2.36
N LYS A 312 -35.91 -83.85 2.45
CA LYS A 312 -36.98 -84.60 1.78
C LYS A 312 -36.76 -84.66 0.27
N ARG A 313 -36.39 -83.53 -0.35
CA ARG A 313 -36.14 -83.43 -1.79
C ARG A 313 -34.89 -84.18 -2.25
N ILE A 314 -33.91 -84.35 -1.37
CA ILE A 314 -32.76 -85.20 -1.65
C ILE A 314 -33.19 -86.66 -1.58
N GLN A 315 -33.87 -87.08 -0.51
CA GLN A 315 -34.36 -88.45 -0.27
C GLN A 315 -35.29 -88.96 -1.39
N SER A 316 -36.18 -88.11 -1.90
CA SER A 316 -37.07 -88.43 -3.03
C SER A 316 -36.36 -88.52 -4.39
N ARG A 317 -35.06 -88.22 -4.44
CA ARG A 317 -34.24 -88.14 -5.67
C ARG A 317 -34.69 -87.08 -6.68
N ASP A 318 -35.58 -86.15 -6.28
CA ASP A 318 -36.14 -85.09 -7.14
C ASP A 318 -35.07 -84.13 -7.69
N LEU A 319 -33.93 -84.02 -7.00
CA LEU A 319 -32.82 -83.17 -7.43
C LEU A 319 -31.89 -83.84 -8.45
N GLY A 320 -32.07 -85.12 -8.78
CA GLY A 320 -31.27 -85.85 -9.79
C GLY A 320 -29.76 -85.90 -9.47
N LEU A 321 -29.41 -85.98 -8.19
CA LEU A 321 -28.03 -86.04 -7.69
C LEU A 321 -27.46 -87.46 -7.82
N LYS A 322 -26.16 -87.59 -8.16
CA LYS A 322 -25.45 -88.88 -8.18
C LYS A 322 -25.24 -89.42 -6.76
N ASP A 323 -25.19 -90.74 -6.57
CA ASP A 323 -25.12 -91.38 -5.24
C ASP A 323 -24.00 -90.86 -4.31
N PRO A 324 -22.76 -90.64 -4.76
CA PRO A 324 -21.72 -90.10 -3.89
C PRO A 324 -21.99 -88.66 -3.42
N MET A 325 -22.73 -87.88 -4.21
CA MET A 325 -23.11 -86.50 -3.88
C MET A 325 -24.36 -86.46 -3.00
N TYR A 326 -25.31 -87.37 -3.25
CA TYR A 326 -26.49 -87.58 -2.42
C TYR A 326 -26.10 -87.85 -0.96
N GLU A 327 -25.23 -88.83 -0.74
CA GLU A 327 -24.73 -89.21 0.59
C GLU A 327 -24.00 -88.06 1.28
N LYS A 328 -23.14 -87.35 0.54
CA LYS A 328 -22.35 -86.23 1.08
C LYS A 328 -23.23 -85.06 1.55
N ILE A 329 -24.28 -84.75 0.79
CA ILE A 329 -25.17 -83.63 1.10
C ILE A 329 -26.11 -84.00 2.26
N LEU A 330 -26.65 -85.23 2.29
CA LEU A 330 -27.45 -85.69 3.42
C LEU A 330 -26.67 -85.67 4.74
N ARG A 331 -25.43 -86.18 4.74
CA ARG A 331 -24.55 -86.09 5.93
C ARG A 331 -24.29 -84.64 6.35
N GLN A 332 -24.14 -83.72 5.40
CA GLN A 332 -23.96 -82.31 5.73
C GLN A 332 -25.23 -81.69 6.32
N ILE A 333 -26.43 -82.07 5.84
CA ILE A 333 -27.70 -81.60 6.39
C ILE A 333 -27.90 -82.14 7.80
N HIS A 334 -27.68 -83.43 8.03
CA HIS A 334 -27.74 -84.01 9.38
C HIS A 334 -26.75 -83.31 10.31
N LYS A 335 -25.51 -83.10 9.86
CA LYS A 335 -24.52 -82.33 10.62
C LYS A 335 -25.01 -80.91 10.94
N LEU A 336 -25.62 -80.19 10.01
CA LEU A 336 -26.14 -78.84 10.27
C LEU A 336 -27.35 -78.81 11.21
N LYS A 337 -28.12 -79.89 11.29
CA LYS A 337 -29.24 -80.04 12.22
C LYS A 337 -28.80 -80.46 13.63
N GLU A 338 -27.77 -81.30 13.71
CA GLU A 338 -27.30 -81.88 14.98
C GLU A 338 -26.21 -81.06 15.66
N THR A 339 -25.44 -80.27 14.90
CA THR A 339 -24.34 -79.47 15.46
C THR A 339 -24.77 -78.04 15.75
N THR A 340 -24.28 -77.50 16.86
CA THR A 340 -24.43 -76.08 17.22
C THR A 340 -23.48 -75.17 16.44
N ALA A 341 -22.63 -75.72 15.56
CA ALA A 341 -21.52 -75.02 14.91
C ALA A 341 -21.91 -73.70 14.22
N MET A 342 -23.09 -73.64 13.61
CA MET A 342 -23.56 -72.39 12.99
C MET A 342 -24.08 -71.38 14.02
N SER A 343 -24.74 -71.85 15.07
CA SER A 343 -25.23 -71.02 16.18
C SER A 343 -24.04 -70.45 16.96
N ASP A 344 -23.03 -71.27 17.25
CA ASP A 344 -21.79 -70.88 17.93
C ASP A 344 -21.02 -69.80 17.13
N LEU A 345 -20.87 -69.98 15.81
CA LEU A 345 -20.25 -68.96 14.95
C LEU A 345 -21.05 -67.66 14.91
N ARG A 346 -22.39 -67.72 14.94
CA ARG A 346 -23.24 -66.54 14.97
C ARG A 346 -23.16 -65.80 16.30
N GLU A 347 -23.15 -66.53 17.41
CA GLU A 347 -22.95 -65.96 18.73
C GLU A 347 -21.59 -65.26 18.81
N GLN A 348 -20.53 -65.89 18.29
CA GLN A 348 -19.20 -65.30 18.21
C GLN A 348 -19.19 -64.01 17.36
N SER A 349 -19.84 -64.02 16.19
CA SER A 349 -19.98 -62.82 15.35
C SER A 349 -20.72 -61.70 16.08
N LYS A 350 -21.81 -62.03 16.78
CA LYS A 350 -22.59 -61.08 17.57
C LYS A 350 -21.79 -60.49 18.73
N MET A 351 -20.96 -61.29 19.40
CA MET A 351 -20.05 -60.81 20.44
C MET A 351 -19.07 -59.78 19.87
N TYR A 352 -18.42 -60.09 18.75
CA TYR A 352 -17.50 -59.14 18.10
C TYR A 352 -18.21 -57.85 17.66
N SER A 353 -19.43 -57.93 17.13
CA SER A 353 -20.21 -56.74 16.78
C SER A 353 -20.53 -55.88 18.01
N SER A 354 -20.91 -56.51 19.13
CA SER A 354 -21.17 -55.80 20.39
C SER A 354 -19.90 -55.13 20.95
N ASP A 355 -18.75 -55.79 20.80
CA ASP A 355 -17.46 -55.21 21.20
C ASP A 355 -17.11 -54.01 20.29
N ILE A 356 -17.33 -54.10 18.98
CA ILE A 356 -17.14 -52.98 18.04
C ILE A 356 -18.03 -51.79 18.42
N GLU A 357 -19.31 -52.00 18.73
CA GLU A 357 -20.22 -50.92 19.15
C GLU A 357 -19.69 -50.23 20.41
N THR A 358 -19.18 -51.01 21.38
CA THR A 358 -18.62 -50.49 22.63
C THR A 358 -17.35 -49.67 22.39
N LEU A 359 -16.40 -50.20 21.61
CA LEU A 359 -15.15 -49.53 21.28
C LEU A 359 -15.39 -48.27 20.43
N THR A 360 -16.36 -48.30 19.52
CA THR A 360 -16.74 -47.15 18.69
C THR A 360 -17.36 -46.05 19.55
N ALA A 361 -18.21 -46.41 20.52
CA ALA A 361 -18.77 -45.46 21.47
C ALA A 361 -17.69 -44.86 22.38
N GLU A 362 -16.67 -45.63 22.76
CA GLU A 362 -15.53 -45.13 23.51
C GLU A 362 -14.67 -44.18 22.67
N LEU A 363 -14.36 -44.54 21.41
CA LEU A 363 -13.62 -43.71 20.48
C LEU A 363 -14.33 -42.39 20.21
N SER A 364 -15.65 -42.41 20.04
CA SER A 364 -16.47 -41.22 19.78
C SER A 364 -16.51 -40.22 20.96
N ARG A 365 -16.14 -40.66 22.17
CA ARG A 365 -16.03 -39.78 23.34
C ARG A 365 -14.69 -39.06 23.42
N LEU A 366 -13.70 -39.46 22.62
CA LEU A 366 -12.40 -38.83 22.60
C LEU A 366 -12.46 -37.59 21.67
N ASP A 367 -12.12 -36.42 22.21
CA ASP A 367 -12.13 -35.15 21.46
C ASP A 367 -10.83 -34.89 20.67
N ILE A 368 -9.92 -35.86 20.64
CA ILE A 368 -8.53 -35.73 20.16
C ILE A 368 -8.45 -35.26 18.71
N TYR A 369 -9.29 -35.79 17.82
CA TYR A 369 -9.27 -35.42 16.41
C TYR A 369 -9.79 -33.99 16.19
N ARG A 370 -10.76 -33.55 17.00
CA ARG A 370 -11.24 -32.17 16.99
C ARG A 370 -10.15 -31.22 17.50
N GLU A 371 -9.45 -31.60 18.57
CA GLU A 371 -8.34 -30.82 19.11
C GLU A 371 -7.18 -30.73 18.11
N MET A 372 -6.84 -31.84 17.44
CA MET A 372 -5.83 -31.88 16.38
C MET A 372 -6.18 -30.94 15.22
N ASP A 373 -7.43 -31.00 14.73
CA ASP A 373 -7.91 -30.14 13.63
C ASP A 373 -7.85 -28.65 14.00
N LEU A 374 -8.22 -28.32 15.24
CA LEU A 374 -8.16 -26.95 15.76
C LEU A 374 -6.71 -26.44 15.82
N LEU A 375 -5.78 -27.24 16.36
CA LEU A 375 -4.37 -26.87 16.43
C LEU A 375 -3.73 -26.74 15.04
N GLN A 376 -4.06 -27.63 14.10
CA GLN A 376 -3.57 -27.56 12.72
C GLN A 376 -4.12 -26.34 11.98
N THR A 377 -5.39 -25.99 12.22
CA THR A 377 -6.00 -24.77 11.70
C THR A 377 -5.29 -23.53 12.24
N GLN A 378 -5.01 -23.48 13.54
CA GLN A 378 -4.26 -22.39 14.17
C GLN A 378 -2.83 -22.28 13.59
N GLU A 379 -2.11 -23.41 13.46
CA GLU A 379 -0.78 -23.45 12.84
C GLU A 379 -0.80 -22.85 11.42
N SER A 380 -1.79 -23.21 10.61
CA SER A 380 -1.96 -22.64 9.27
C SER A 380 -2.21 -21.13 9.31
N GLN A 381 -3.09 -20.66 10.20
CA GLN A 381 -3.40 -19.24 10.35
C GLN A 381 -2.17 -18.43 10.76
N TYR A 382 -1.33 -18.94 11.66
CA TYR A 382 -0.08 -18.28 12.04
C TYR A 382 0.90 -18.20 10.87
N ARG A 383 1.02 -19.27 10.07
CA ARG A 383 1.87 -19.29 8.88
C ARG A 383 1.42 -18.26 7.84
N ASP A 384 0.11 -18.18 7.58
CA ASP A 384 -0.46 -17.20 6.65
C ASP A 384 -0.27 -15.77 7.17
N SER A 385 -0.47 -15.56 8.47
CA SER A 385 -0.23 -14.27 9.12
C SER A 385 1.22 -13.82 9.00
N ILE A 386 2.18 -14.72 9.19
CA ILE A 386 3.62 -14.43 9.00
C ILE A 386 3.88 -13.98 7.55
N GLY A 387 3.32 -14.67 6.56
CA GLY A 387 3.47 -14.29 5.15
C GLY A 387 2.96 -12.89 4.86
N LEU A 388 1.78 -12.55 5.39
CA LEU A 388 1.20 -11.21 5.26
C LEU A 388 2.04 -10.12 5.97
N ILE A 389 2.55 -10.41 7.17
CA ILE A 389 3.39 -9.48 7.92
C ILE A 389 4.68 -9.18 7.15
N LEU A 390 5.35 -10.22 6.63
CA LEU A 390 6.58 -10.05 5.84
C LEU A 390 6.35 -9.21 4.58
N SER A 391 5.26 -9.47 3.86
CA SER A 391 4.91 -8.67 2.67
C SER A 391 4.63 -7.20 3.02
N ASN A 392 3.94 -6.95 4.14
CA ASN A 392 3.71 -5.58 4.62
C ASN A 392 5.01 -4.90 5.08
N MET A 393 5.93 -5.63 5.70
CA MET A 393 7.25 -5.10 6.08
C MET A 393 8.05 -4.70 4.86
N GLU A 394 8.11 -5.56 3.83
CA GLU A 394 8.82 -5.26 2.58
C GLU A 394 8.26 -4.00 1.89
N ALA A 395 6.93 -3.89 1.83
CA ALA A 395 6.27 -2.72 1.26
C ALA A 395 6.58 -1.43 2.05
N GLU A 396 6.56 -1.50 3.39
CA GLU A 396 6.84 -0.36 4.24
C GLU A 396 8.33 0.03 4.20
N HIS A 397 9.25 -0.93 4.10
CA HIS A 397 10.69 -0.66 3.89
C HIS A 397 10.94 0.08 2.58
N LYS A 398 10.32 -0.38 1.48
CA LYS A 398 10.42 0.30 0.19
C LYS A 398 9.86 1.72 0.25
N HIS A 399 8.71 1.89 0.91
CA HIS A 399 8.13 3.21 1.10
C HIS A 399 9.05 4.14 1.92
N LEU A 400 9.71 3.63 2.96
CA LEU A 400 10.69 4.39 3.74
C LEU A 400 11.89 4.80 2.89
N GLU A 401 12.43 3.90 2.07
CA GLU A 401 13.53 4.18 1.14
C GLU A 401 13.16 5.31 0.16
N GLU A 402 11.98 5.26 -0.45
CA GLU A 402 11.46 6.33 -1.31
C GLU A 402 11.37 7.68 -0.57
N ILE A 403 10.91 7.69 0.68
CA ILE A 403 10.85 8.92 1.49
C ILE A 403 12.26 9.45 1.78
N GLU A 404 13.21 8.57 2.11
CA GLU A 404 14.60 8.93 2.42
C GLU A 404 15.32 9.51 1.21
N GLU A 405 15.15 8.93 0.02
CA GLU A 405 15.66 9.49 -1.25
C GLU A 405 15.08 10.88 -1.52
N HIS A 406 13.77 11.05 -1.36
CA HIS A 406 13.11 12.34 -1.52
C HIS A 406 13.60 13.38 -0.50
N LEU A 407 13.87 12.96 0.73
CA LEU A 407 14.46 13.82 1.75
C LEU A 407 15.86 14.26 1.35
N GLU A 408 16.72 13.36 0.87
CA GLU A 408 18.07 13.71 0.42
C GLU A 408 18.05 14.77 -0.69
N ILE A 409 17.20 14.58 -1.71
CA ILE A 409 17.02 15.55 -2.79
C ILE A 409 16.53 16.89 -2.24
N SER A 410 15.49 16.88 -1.40
CA SER A 410 14.91 18.10 -0.84
C SER A 410 15.90 18.87 0.02
N ARG A 411 16.70 18.16 0.83
CA ARG A 411 17.75 18.72 1.67
C ARG A 411 18.89 19.32 0.85
N SER A 412 19.24 18.70 -0.28
CA SER A 412 20.24 19.22 -1.23
C SER A 412 19.77 20.53 -1.86
N ILE A 413 18.52 20.59 -2.31
CA ILE A 413 17.90 21.81 -2.85
C ILE A 413 17.93 22.93 -1.80
N LEU A 414 17.44 22.65 -0.59
CA LEU A 414 17.40 23.63 0.49
C LEU A 414 18.81 24.15 0.84
N ASN A 415 19.82 23.27 0.88
CA ASN A 415 21.21 23.65 1.10
C ASN A 415 21.75 24.58 0.00
N SER A 416 21.41 24.32 -1.27
CA SER A 416 21.81 25.19 -2.38
C SER A 416 21.21 26.59 -2.24
N GLU A 417 19.92 26.69 -1.96
CA GLU A 417 19.21 27.97 -1.81
C GLU A 417 19.70 28.75 -0.58
N VAL A 418 20.01 28.07 0.53
CA VAL A 418 20.59 28.69 1.73
C VAL A 418 21.97 29.29 1.44
N LYS A 419 22.79 28.66 0.59
CA LYS A 419 24.09 29.22 0.18
C LYS A 419 23.96 30.51 -0.62
N GLU A 420 22.88 30.70 -1.37
CA GLU A 420 22.62 31.96 -2.08
C GLU A 420 22.34 33.12 -1.11
N ILE A 421 21.76 32.83 0.06
CA ILE A 421 21.37 33.83 1.05
C ILE A 421 22.47 34.11 2.09
N PHE A 422 23.13 33.05 2.57
CA PHE A 422 24.07 33.10 3.68
C PHE A 422 25.54 32.99 3.25
N GLY A 423 25.80 32.70 1.98
CA GLY A 423 27.14 32.53 1.41
C GLY A 423 27.49 31.06 1.15
N GLN A 424 28.49 30.83 0.29
CA GLN A 424 28.86 29.48 -0.18
C GLN A 424 29.33 28.53 0.93
N ASP A 425 29.81 29.09 2.04
CA ASP A 425 30.26 28.33 3.21
C ASP A 425 29.11 27.94 4.15
N ALA A 426 27.86 28.29 3.84
CA ALA A 426 26.70 27.93 4.65
C ALA A 426 26.30 26.46 4.45
N GLU A 427 25.97 25.78 5.56
CA GLU A 427 25.54 24.39 5.58
C GLU A 427 24.42 24.18 6.61
N ILE A 428 23.38 23.46 6.23
CA ILE A 428 22.26 23.13 7.11
C ILE A 428 22.57 21.85 7.87
N VAL A 429 22.38 21.90 9.19
CA VAL A 429 22.42 20.73 10.08
C VAL A 429 20.99 20.32 10.40
N TYR A 430 20.61 19.10 10.02
CA TYR A 430 19.26 18.52 10.16
C TYR A 430 19.07 17.77 11.47
#